data_AF-A0A9P9GLW5-F1
#
_entry.id   AF-A0A9P9GLW5-F1
#
_cell.length_a   1.000
_cell.length_b   1.000
_cell.length_c   1.000
_cell.angle_alpha   90.00
_cell.angle_beta   90.00
_cell.angle_gamma   90.00
#
_symmetry.space_group_name_H-M   'P 1'
#
loop_
_entity.id
_entity.type
_entity.pdbx_description
1 polymer ?
#
loop_
_entity_poly.entity_id
_entity_poly.type
_entity_poly.pdbx_seq_one_letter_code
_entity_poly.pdbx_strand_id
1 'polypeptide(L)'
;MATTFHLFPFLPQELRDEIWAFALRSHHRGVQIFRVHKSTVVVRPGDRNIAPMLDERNNSWHFAAPLESKYYKSLDESPNKNVSTYMIDSGLWTACKESRRVIRKRFAKHSNNPWGPPRRAIVSYCSGSSPFCLSIWPGSDLIILQPDDFFPTSWSRIVGLAYTPGPYVYPLDSCREIGIEYDPEWGDGLPAYGSSWGSRNMTLAIAHLFSSSPRHRLWLVDTNLKRKADASSVQGGKTMQFYANDRKLVQVSLDKGAHNLREWEYMHPVGNGAYQKSSICFAISANVTARFFEEMNRVMSMNYGYRLEGRVGLLGWEDLKKS
;
A
#
# COMPACT_ATOMS: atom_id res chain seq x y z
N MET A 1 10.01 -4.45 -45.82
CA MET A 1 10.46 -3.71 -44.61
C MET A 1 9.86 -2.32 -44.67
N ALA A 2 9.29 -1.81 -43.57
CA ALA A 2 8.74 -0.46 -43.53
C ALA A 2 9.87 0.58 -43.54
N THR A 3 9.87 1.50 -44.51
CA THR A 3 10.94 2.49 -44.75
C THR A 3 10.67 3.86 -44.12
N THR A 4 9.52 4.03 -43.46
CA THR A 4 9.06 5.29 -42.88
C THR A 4 8.46 5.06 -41.50
N PHE A 5 8.97 5.80 -40.50
CA PHE A 5 8.42 5.83 -39.15
C PHE A 5 7.70 7.17 -38.95
N HIS A 6 6.38 7.14 -38.83
CA HIS A 6 5.59 8.34 -38.60
C HIS A 6 5.70 8.77 -37.13
N LEU A 7 5.87 10.08 -36.88
CA LEU A 7 5.81 10.60 -35.50
C LEU A 7 4.41 10.31 -34.91
N PHE A 8 4.36 10.08 -33.60
CA PHE A 8 3.13 9.70 -32.90
C PHE A 8 1.90 10.58 -33.25
N PRO A 9 1.99 11.92 -33.31
CA PRO A 9 0.85 12.76 -33.67
C PRO A 9 0.31 12.57 -35.09
N PHE A 10 1.10 12.00 -36.00
CA PHE A 10 0.71 11.74 -37.39
C PHE A 10 0.13 10.34 -37.60
N LEU A 11 0.12 9.49 -36.57
CA LEU A 11 -0.59 8.22 -36.63
C LEU A 11 -2.11 8.46 -36.71
N PRO A 12 -2.86 7.60 -37.42
CA PRO A 12 -4.31 7.53 -37.32
C PRO A 12 -4.78 7.46 -35.87
N GLN A 13 -5.94 8.05 -35.59
CA GLN A 13 -6.47 8.16 -34.23
C GLN A 13 -6.63 6.78 -33.58
N GLU A 14 -7.01 5.76 -34.35
CA GLU A 14 -7.18 4.38 -33.90
C GLU A 14 -5.88 3.83 -33.32
N LEU A 15 -4.75 4.03 -34.02
CA LEU A 15 -3.43 3.60 -33.57
C LEU A 15 -2.96 4.40 -32.34
N ARG A 16 -3.22 5.71 -32.30
CA ARG A 16 -2.91 6.52 -31.11
C ARG A 16 -3.68 6.04 -29.88
N ASP A 17 -4.97 5.73 -30.06
CA ASP A 17 -5.84 5.21 -28.99
C ASP A 17 -5.40 3.82 -28.54
N GLU A 18 -4.97 2.97 -29.47
CA GLU A 18 -4.44 1.65 -29.17
C GLU A 18 -3.11 1.72 -28.39
N ILE A 19 -2.18 2.59 -28.81
CA ILE A 19 -0.92 2.83 -28.09
C ILE A 19 -1.19 3.33 -26.67
N TRP A 20 -2.10 4.29 -26.50
CA TRP A 20 -2.49 4.76 -25.17
C TRP A 20 -3.17 3.68 -24.34
N ALA A 21 -3.95 2.79 -24.97
CA ALA A 21 -4.58 1.66 -24.29
C ALA A 21 -3.53 0.63 -23.83
N PHE A 22 -2.47 0.40 -24.61
CA PHE A 22 -1.34 -0.44 -24.21
C PHE A 22 -0.52 0.14 -23.06
N ALA A 23 -0.47 1.47 -22.95
CA ALA A 23 0.21 2.14 -21.84
C ALA A 23 -0.59 2.09 -20.52
N LEU A 24 -1.87 1.69 -20.54
CA LEU A 24 -2.66 1.51 -19.32
C LEU A 24 -2.15 0.31 -18.53
N ARG A 25 -2.16 0.44 -17.19
CA ARG A 25 -1.92 -0.72 -16.33
C ARG A 25 -2.95 -1.84 -16.52
N SER A 26 -2.47 -3.07 -16.30
CA SER A 26 -3.27 -4.29 -16.28
C SER A 26 -4.37 -4.24 -15.20
N HIS A 27 -5.42 -5.06 -15.35
CA HIS A 27 -6.58 -5.10 -14.45
C HIS A 27 -6.30 -5.87 -13.14
N HIS A 28 -5.14 -5.61 -12.54
CA HIS A 28 -4.72 -6.24 -11.29
C HIS A 28 -4.68 -5.24 -10.14
N ARG A 29 -5.00 -5.71 -8.94
CA ARG A 29 -4.91 -4.91 -7.71
C ARG A 29 -3.51 -4.31 -7.61
N GLY A 30 -3.41 -2.99 -7.64
CA GLY A 30 -2.13 -2.29 -7.67
C GLY A 30 -1.54 -2.14 -6.27
N VAL A 31 -0.22 -1.92 -6.22
CA VAL A 31 0.51 -1.51 -5.00
C VAL A 31 0.79 -0.02 -5.09
N GLN A 32 0.33 0.75 -4.12
CA GLN A 32 0.49 2.20 -4.06
C GLN A 32 1.30 2.55 -2.80
N ILE A 33 2.57 2.92 -2.94
CA ILE A 33 3.45 3.22 -1.81
C ILE A 33 3.55 4.74 -1.64
N PHE A 34 3.24 5.21 -0.44
CA PHE A 34 3.34 6.61 -0.08
C PHE A 34 4.20 6.79 1.16
N ARG A 35 5.09 7.77 1.08
CA ARG A 35 5.69 8.36 2.27
C ARG A 35 4.61 9.15 3.02
N VAL A 36 4.61 9.03 4.34
CA VAL A 36 3.77 9.84 5.22
C VAL A 36 4.69 10.69 6.09
N HIS A 37 4.63 12.01 5.94
CA HIS A 37 5.52 12.90 6.66
C HIS A 37 4.79 14.09 7.26
N LYS A 38 5.39 14.65 8.31
CA LYS A 38 4.90 15.88 8.91
C LYS A 38 5.40 17.06 8.10
N SER A 39 4.51 17.95 7.66
CA SER A 39 4.91 19.22 7.07
C SER A 39 5.11 20.26 8.15
N THR A 40 6.28 20.91 8.12
CA THR A 40 6.62 22.06 8.95
C THR A 40 6.49 23.32 8.09
N VAL A 41 5.31 23.61 7.53
CA VAL A 41 5.14 24.90 6.85
C VAL A 41 5.13 25.99 7.92
N VAL A 42 6.26 26.68 8.08
CA VAL A 42 6.32 27.97 8.78
C VAL A 42 5.76 29.02 7.82
N VAL A 43 4.56 29.52 8.12
CA VAL A 43 3.93 30.57 7.31
C VAL A 43 4.75 31.85 7.42
N ARG A 44 5.25 32.36 6.29
CA ARG A 44 5.72 33.74 6.21
C ARG A 44 4.49 34.65 6.12
N PRO A 45 4.36 35.70 6.95
CA PRO A 45 3.22 36.60 6.88
C PRO A 45 3.25 37.37 5.55
N GLY A 46 2.35 37.06 4.61
CA GLY A 46 2.24 37.81 3.35
C GLY A 46 1.51 37.13 2.18
N ASP A 47 1.49 35.81 2.09
CA ASP A 47 0.91 35.10 0.93
C ASP A 47 -0.64 35.06 0.98
N ARG A 48 -1.28 36.06 0.37
CA ARG A 48 -2.75 36.22 0.35
C ARG A 48 -3.48 35.53 -0.80
N ASN A 49 -2.81 34.79 -1.69
CA ASN A 49 -3.43 34.26 -2.92
C ASN A 49 -3.57 32.72 -2.98
N ILE A 50 -3.95 32.06 -1.89
CA ILE A 50 -4.32 30.62 -1.94
C ILE A 50 -5.54 30.35 -1.05
N ALA A 51 -6.72 30.72 -1.55
CA ALA A 51 -8.00 30.48 -0.88
C ALA A 51 -8.51 29.02 -0.89
N PRO A 52 -8.10 28.08 -1.78
CA PRO A 52 -8.59 26.70 -1.68
C PRO A 52 -7.87 25.85 -0.61
N MET A 53 -6.76 26.33 -0.02
CA MET A 53 -5.92 25.57 0.93
C MET A 53 -6.23 25.88 2.41
N LEU A 54 -7.44 26.30 2.75
CA LEU A 54 -7.79 26.62 4.15
C LEU A 54 -8.11 25.37 5.00
N ASP A 55 -8.45 24.23 4.39
CA ASP A 55 -8.75 22.98 5.11
C ASP A 55 -7.53 22.05 5.24
N GLU A 56 -6.61 22.07 4.26
CA GLU A 56 -5.30 21.40 4.37
C GLU A 56 -4.38 22.02 5.42
N ARG A 57 -4.71 23.23 5.92
CA ARG A 57 -3.90 24.01 6.88
C ARG A 57 -3.88 23.45 8.30
N ASN A 58 -4.83 22.58 8.66
CA ASN A 58 -4.92 22.02 10.01
C ASN A 58 -4.37 20.59 10.12
N ASN A 59 -4.07 19.95 8.98
CA ASN A 59 -3.51 18.62 8.95
C ASN A 59 -2.00 18.68 8.76
N SER A 60 -1.23 18.42 9.82
CA SER A 60 0.24 18.49 9.74
C SER A 60 0.88 17.34 8.94
N TRP A 61 0.10 16.40 8.39
CA TRP A 61 0.59 15.20 7.72
C TRP A 61 0.21 15.14 6.25
N HIS A 62 1.16 14.76 5.40
CA HIS A 62 0.99 14.74 3.95
C HIS A 62 1.53 13.44 3.35
N PHE A 63 0.91 13.05 2.23
CA PHE A 63 1.42 12.00 1.37
C PHE A 63 2.51 12.55 0.46
N ALA A 64 3.55 11.76 0.27
CA ALA A 64 4.64 12.05 -0.63
C ALA A 64 5.06 10.80 -1.40
N ALA A 65 5.83 11.01 -2.47
CA ALA A 65 6.57 9.91 -3.07
C ALA A 65 7.48 9.27 -2.00
N PRO A 66 7.67 7.94 -2.05
CA PRO A 66 8.64 7.25 -1.20
C PRO A 66 10.02 7.91 -1.29
N LEU A 67 10.78 7.91 -0.19
CA LEU A 67 12.18 8.31 -0.24
C LEU A 67 12.97 7.32 -1.09
N GLU A 68 13.96 7.80 -1.84
CA GLU A 68 14.84 6.93 -2.63
C GLU A 68 15.57 5.89 -1.78
N SER A 69 15.95 6.28 -0.55
CA SER A 69 16.51 5.37 0.46
C SER A 69 15.54 4.28 0.92
N LYS A 70 14.23 4.48 0.73
CA LYS A 70 13.16 3.53 1.02
C LYS A 70 12.59 2.86 -0.24
N TYR A 71 13.20 3.08 -1.40
CA TYR A 71 12.86 2.30 -2.58
C TYR A 71 13.32 0.86 -2.40
N TYR A 72 12.51 -0.07 -2.89
CA TYR A 72 12.87 -1.47 -2.86
C TYR A 72 14.02 -1.75 -3.81
N LYS A 73 14.91 -2.65 -3.38
CA LYS A 73 16.05 -3.07 -4.17
C LYS A 73 15.60 -3.65 -5.50
N SER A 74 16.17 -3.16 -6.60
CA SER A 74 15.88 -3.76 -7.89
C SER A 74 16.42 -5.19 -7.95
N LEU A 75 15.68 -6.07 -8.63
CA LEU A 75 16.08 -7.48 -8.83
C LEU A 75 17.05 -7.66 -10.00
N ASP A 76 17.18 -6.64 -10.85
CA ASP A 76 17.97 -6.64 -12.09
C ASP A 76 19.20 -5.72 -12.03
N GLU A 77 19.66 -5.40 -10.82
CA GLU A 77 20.77 -4.47 -10.55
C GLU A 77 20.56 -3.04 -11.07
N SER A 78 19.37 -2.71 -11.60
CA SER A 78 19.03 -1.33 -11.96
C SER A 78 18.87 -0.46 -10.70
N PRO A 79 18.98 0.87 -10.84
CA PRO A 79 18.76 1.78 -9.72
C PRO A 79 17.40 1.54 -9.08
N ASN A 80 17.36 1.56 -7.75
CA ASN A 80 16.11 1.43 -7.03
C ASN A 80 15.13 2.49 -7.53
N LYS A 81 13.89 2.08 -7.77
CA LYS A 81 12.85 2.96 -8.31
C LYS A 81 11.57 2.80 -7.54
N ASN A 82 10.72 3.81 -7.59
CA ASN A 82 9.37 3.71 -7.08
C ASN A 82 8.59 2.67 -7.89
N VAL A 83 8.30 1.53 -7.26
CA VAL A 83 7.56 0.41 -7.88
C VAL A 83 6.05 0.59 -7.80
N SER A 84 5.56 1.71 -7.25
CA SER A 84 4.13 1.98 -7.13
C SER A 84 3.45 1.99 -8.49
N THR A 85 2.27 1.37 -8.56
CA THR A 85 1.50 1.27 -9.78
C THR A 85 1.04 2.64 -10.28
N TYR A 86 0.81 3.63 -9.40
CA TYR A 86 0.47 4.99 -9.83
C TYR A 86 1.54 5.65 -10.70
N MET A 87 2.78 5.17 -10.69
CA MET A 87 3.83 5.69 -11.58
C MET A 87 3.46 5.50 -13.06
N ILE A 88 2.74 4.43 -13.39
CA ILE A 88 2.21 4.17 -14.75
C ILE A 88 1.09 5.17 -15.08
N ASP A 89 0.12 5.28 -14.17
CA ASP A 89 -1.10 6.05 -14.39
C ASP A 89 -0.83 7.57 -14.41
N SER A 90 0.11 8.04 -13.59
CA SER A 90 0.43 9.47 -13.46
C SER A 90 0.94 10.11 -14.76
N GLY A 91 1.80 9.40 -15.50
CA GLY A 91 2.25 9.85 -16.81
C GLY A 91 1.10 10.00 -17.80
N LEU A 92 0.13 9.07 -17.76
CA LEU A 92 -1.06 9.15 -18.61
C LEU A 92 -1.99 10.32 -18.24
N TRP A 93 -2.05 10.71 -16.98
CA TRP A 93 -2.80 11.88 -16.55
C TRP A 93 -2.18 13.20 -17.03
N THR A 94 -0.85 13.27 -17.10
CA THR A 94 -0.15 14.54 -17.38
C THR A 94 0.27 14.70 -18.84
N ALA A 95 0.55 13.62 -19.58
CA ALA A 95 1.11 13.65 -20.93
C ALA A 95 0.34 14.53 -21.93
N CYS A 96 -0.92 14.21 -22.26
CA CYS A 96 -1.71 15.02 -23.19
C CYS A 96 -3.23 14.84 -23.01
N LYS A 97 -4.04 15.51 -23.85
CA LYS A 97 -5.51 15.40 -23.80
C LYS A 97 -5.99 13.99 -24.19
N GLU A 98 -5.31 13.34 -25.13
CA GLU A 98 -5.66 11.99 -25.61
C GLU A 98 -5.39 10.93 -24.53
N SER A 99 -4.20 10.94 -23.93
CA SER A 99 -3.85 10.04 -22.81
C SER A 99 -4.84 10.18 -21.65
N ARG A 100 -5.19 11.42 -21.28
CA ARG A 100 -6.20 11.72 -20.26
C ARG A 100 -7.57 11.15 -20.60
N ARG A 101 -7.99 11.18 -21.86
CA ARG A 101 -9.27 10.61 -22.30
C ARG A 101 -9.27 9.09 -22.11
N VAL A 102 -8.18 8.42 -22.47
CA VAL A 102 -8.05 6.96 -22.38
C VAL A 102 -8.07 6.49 -20.92
N ILE A 103 -7.28 7.10 -20.04
CA ILE A 103 -7.28 6.73 -18.61
C ILE A 103 -8.62 7.06 -17.94
N ARG A 104 -9.26 8.20 -18.28
CA ARG A 104 -10.62 8.49 -17.79
C ARG A 104 -11.60 7.40 -18.20
N LYS A 105 -11.58 6.95 -19.46
CA LYS A 105 -12.46 5.89 -19.96
C LYS A 105 -12.20 4.55 -19.23
N ARG A 106 -10.94 4.24 -18.90
CA ARG A 106 -10.56 3.03 -18.15
C ARG A 106 -11.18 3.01 -16.76
N PHE A 107 -11.07 4.13 -16.03
CA PHE A 107 -11.54 4.26 -14.65
C PHE A 107 -12.99 4.75 -14.52
N ALA A 108 -13.68 5.18 -15.59
CA ALA A 108 -15.08 5.62 -15.53
C ALA A 108 -16.09 4.47 -15.64
N LYS A 109 -15.72 3.36 -16.28
CA LYS A 109 -16.64 2.24 -16.48
C LYS A 109 -16.67 1.34 -15.25
N HIS A 110 -17.80 1.33 -14.54
CA HIS A 110 -18.05 0.41 -13.42
C HIS A 110 -17.86 -1.07 -13.80
N SER A 111 -18.20 -1.45 -15.03
CA SER A 111 -18.04 -2.81 -15.57
C SER A 111 -16.58 -3.28 -15.68
N ASN A 112 -15.62 -2.36 -15.61
CA ASN A 112 -14.22 -2.71 -15.74
C ASN A 112 -13.63 -3.19 -14.42
N ASN A 113 -14.17 -2.77 -13.27
CA ASN A 113 -13.63 -3.17 -11.97
C ASN A 113 -14.46 -4.33 -11.37
N PRO A 114 -13.94 -5.56 -11.28
CA PRO A 114 -14.64 -6.67 -10.64
C PRO A 114 -14.82 -6.49 -9.12
N TRP A 115 -14.26 -5.42 -8.54
CA TRP A 115 -14.17 -5.21 -7.09
C TRP A 115 -14.98 -4.01 -6.57
N GLY A 116 -15.72 -3.30 -7.43
CA GLY A 116 -16.62 -2.20 -7.01
C GLY A 116 -16.44 -0.88 -7.80
N PRO A 117 -17.20 0.17 -7.46
CA PRO A 117 -17.13 1.43 -8.19
C PRO A 117 -15.75 2.09 -8.05
N PRO A 118 -15.07 2.43 -9.15
CA PRO A 118 -13.82 3.18 -9.09
C PRO A 118 -14.08 4.57 -8.49
N ARG A 119 -13.28 4.99 -7.52
CA ARG A 119 -13.23 6.38 -7.04
C ARG A 119 -11.88 6.97 -7.41
N ARG A 120 -11.91 8.18 -7.93
CA ARG A 120 -10.70 8.98 -8.12
C ARG A 120 -10.21 9.44 -6.75
N ALA A 121 -8.99 9.09 -6.38
CA ALA A 121 -8.28 9.81 -5.33
C ALA A 121 -7.29 10.77 -5.99
N ILE A 122 -7.36 12.03 -5.59
CA ILE A 122 -6.34 13.03 -5.94
C ILE A 122 -5.44 13.11 -4.73
N VAL A 123 -4.14 12.96 -4.93
CA VAL A 123 -3.16 13.07 -3.85
C VAL A 123 -2.25 14.25 -4.17
N SER A 124 -2.49 15.38 -3.53
CA SER A 124 -1.58 16.51 -3.55
C SER A 124 -0.29 16.13 -2.82
N TYR A 125 0.85 16.14 -3.52
CA TYR A 125 2.17 16.10 -2.89
C TYR A 125 2.72 17.53 -2.81
N CYS A 126 3.29 17.89 -1.66
CA CYS A 126 4.02 19.12 -1.45
C CYS A 126 5.48 19.00 -1.96
N SER A 127 5.68 19.06 -3.27
CA SER A 127 6.96 19.49 -3.87
C SER A 127 6.68 20.52 -4.93
N GLY A 128 6.42 21.74 -4.46
CA GLY A 128 5.99 22.87 -5.29
C GLY A 128 4.46 23.00 -5.37
N SER A 129 4.01 23.86 -6.27
CA SER A 129 2.64 24.37 -6.37
C SER A 129 1.69 23.52 -7.22
N SER A 130 2.13 22.37 -7.77
CA SER A 130 1.32 21.59 -8.71
C SER A 130 0.86 20.25 -8.10
N PRO A 131 -0.47 20.01 -7.99
CA PRO A 131 -0.99 18.75 -7.46
C PRO A 131 -0.73 17.59 -8.42
N PHE A 132 -0.29 16.46 -7.87
CA PHE A 132 -0.10 15.23 -8.62
C PHE A 132 -1.43 14.45 -8.69
N CYS A 133 -1.83 14.00 -9.88
CA CYS A 133 -3.04 13.19 -10.06
C CYS A 133 -2.66 11.73 -10.16
N LEU A 134 -3.25 10.89 -9.31
CA LEU A 134 -3.10 9.45 -9.38
C LEU A 134 -4.44 8.75 -9.49
N SER A 135 -4.42 7.46 -9.80
CA SER A 135 -5.62 6.64 -9.88
C SER A 135 -5.45 5.41 -9.00
N ILE A 136 -6.40 5.24 -8.09
CA ILE A 136 -6.52 4.06 -7.26
C ILE A 136 -7.80 3.33 -7.65
N TRP A 137 -7.82 2.01 -7.50
CA TRP A 137 -9.06 1.25 -7.39
C TRP A 137 -9.41 1.11 -5.91
N PRO A 138 -10.34 1.96 -5.40
CA PRO A 138 -10.67 1.94 -4.00
C PRO A 138 -11.36 0.63 -3.63
N GLY A 139 -10.96 0.07 -2.50
CA GLY A 139 -11.38 -1.25 -2.05
C GLY A 139 -10.65 -2.42 -2.72
N SER A 140 -9.68 -2.17 -3.59
CA SER A 140 -8.93 -3.23 -4.31
C SER A 140 -7.43 -3.06 -4.26
N ASP A 141 -6.94 -1.84 -4.51
CA ASP A 141 -5.51 -1.54 -4.47
C ASP A 141 -5.01 -1.56 -3.02
N LEU A 142 -3.77 -2.00 -2.82
CA LEU A 142 -3.05 -1.95 -1.55
C LEU A 142 -2.36 -0.59 -1.42
N ILE A 143 -2.64 0.12 -0.33
CA ILE A 143 -1.90 1.33 0.04
C ILE A 143 -0.86 0.98 1.09
N ILE A 144 0.43 1.08 0.75
CA ILE A 144 1.54 0.91 1.68
C ILE A 144 1.95 2.28 2.20
N LEU A 145 1.97 2.42 3.52
CA LEU A 145 2.37 3.64 4.20
C LEU A 145 3.80 3.51 4.74
N GLN A 146 4.67 4.42 4.33
CA GLN A 146 6.04 4.55 4.81
C GLN A 146 6.17 5.85 5.61
N PRO A 147 5.85 5.85 6.92
CA PRO A 147 6.01 7.04 7.72
C PRO A 147 7.50 7.38 7.88
N ASP A 148 7.80 8.67 8.02
CA ASP A 148 9.14 9.13 8.39
C ASP A 148 9.54 8.69 9.80
N ASP A 149 8.55 8.62 10.68
CA ASP A 149 8.74 8.26 12.08
C ASP A 149 7.70 7.20 12.49
N PHE A 150 8.14 5.95 12.64
CA PHE A 150 7.30 4.80 13.00
C PHE A 150 7.25 4.63 14.52
N PHE A 151 6.62 5.58 15.23
CA PHE A 151 6.32 5.42 16.65
C PHE A 151 4.81 5.36 16.93
N PRO A 152 4.38 4.81 18.08
CA PRO A 152 2.95 4.62 18.42
C PRO A 152 2.10 5.90 18.32
N THR A 153 2.71 7.08 18.43
CA THR A 153 2.03 8.38 18.26
C THR A 153 1.74 8.72 16.80
N SER A 154 2.34 8.03 15.83
CA SER A 154 2.16 8.25 14.39
C SER A 154 0.89 7.61 13.84
N TRP A 155 0.32 6.57 14.46
CA TRP A 155 -0.86 5.92 13.89
C TRP A 155 -2.20 6.51 14.33
N SER A 156 -2.33 7.05 15.55
CA SER A 156 -3.49 7.93 15.85
C SER A 156 -3.59 9.08 14.84
N ARG A 157 -2.45 9.47 14.24
CA ARG A 157 -2.33 10.46 13.18
C ARG A 157 -2.62 9.91 11.78
N ILE A 158 -2.33 8.63 11.50
CA ILE A 158 -2.76 7.94 10.26
C ILE A 158 -4.26 7.64 10.25
N VAL A 159 -4.82 7.28 11.41
CA VAL A 159 -6.27 7.28 11.67
C VAL A 159 -6.80 8.70 11.42
N GLY A 160 -6.16 9.73 11.98
CA GLY A 160 -6.45 11.13 11.67
C GLY A 160 -6.52 11.42 10.16
N LEU A 161 -5.52 11.01 9.37
CA LEU A 161 -5.49 11.15 7.91
C LEU A 161 -6.69 10.47 7.22
N ALA A 162 -7.17 9.34 7.72
CA ALA A 162 -8.33 8.64 7.19
C ALA A 162 -9.67 9.34 7.53
N TYR A 163 -9.72 10.12 8.62
CA TYR A 163 -10.94 10.75 9.13
C TYR A 163 -10.98 12.29 9.01
N THR A 164 -9.93 12.96 8.53
CA THR A 164 -9.96 14.40 8.27
C THR A 164 -10.95 14.71 7.14
N PRO A 165 -12.03 15.47 7.40
CA PRO A 165 -12.89 15.97 6.34
C PRO A 165 -12.06 16.93 5.50
N GLY A 166 -12.06 16.73 4.20
CA GLY A 166 -11.48 17.66 3.23
C GLY A 166 -12.25 17.55 1.92
N PRO A 167 -12.21 18.58 1.06
CA PRO A 167 -12.94 18.60 -0.21
C PRO A 167 -12.44 17.56 -1.23
N TYR A 168 -11.34 16.87 -0.93
CA TYR A 168 -10.74 15.82 -1.75
C TYR A 168 -10.83 14.47 -1.01
N VAL A 169 -11.33 13.43 -1.69
CA VAL A 169 -11.44 12.07 -1.14
C VAL A 169 -10.04 11.56 -0.81
N TYR A 170 -9.70 11.54 0.48
CA TYR A 170 -8.44 10.96 0.92
C TYR A 170 -8.40 9.47 0.54
N PRO A 171 -7.26 8.97 0.00
CA PRO A 171 -7.13 7.58 -0.45
C PRO A 171 -7.53 6.55 0.61
N LEU A 172 -7.30 6.87 1.89
CA LEU A 172 -7.47 5.94 3.00
C LEU A 172 -8.94 5.63 3.32
N ASP A 173 -9.86 6.60 3.27
CA ASP A 173 -11.29 6.36 3.57
C ASP A 173 -11.93 5.36 2.59
N SER A 174 -11.47 5.38 1.33
CA SER A 174 -12.01 4.51 0.28
C SER A 174 -11.22 3.20 0.09
N CYS A 175 -10.08 3.01 0.75
CA CYS A 175 -9.24 1.83 0.58
C CYS A 175 -9.41 0.82 1.71
N ARG A 176 -9.65 -0.45 1.36
CA ARG A 176 -9.80 -1.54 2.33
C ARG A 176 -8.47 -2.19 2.71
N GLU A 177 -7.48 -2.12 1.85
CA GLU A 177 -6.22 -2.86 1.99
C GLU A 177 -5.10 -1.87 2.33
N ILE A 178 -4.61 -1.90 3.56
CA ILE A 178 -3.54 -1.01 4.05
C ILE A 178 -2.33 -1.85 4.44
N GLY A 179 -1.16 -1.48 3.94
CA GLY A 179 0.11 -2.12 4.22
C GLY A 179 1.02 -1.27 5.10
N ILE A 180 1.74 -1.95 5.99
CA ILE A 180 2.82 -1.40 6.79
C ILE A 180 4.04 -2.30 6.60
N GLU A 181 5.19 -1.70 6.35
CA GLU A 181 6.44 -2.46 6.22
C GLU A 181 6.83 -3.10 7.56
N TYR A 182 7.10 -4.39 7.53
CA TYR A 182 7.60 -5.13 8.68
C TYR A 182 9.04 -4.74 8.98
N ASP A 183 9.31 -4.45 10.26
CA ASP A 183 10.66 -4.25 10.77
C ASP A 183 11.08 -5.48 11.60
N PRO A 184 12.20 -6.14 11.26
CA PRO A 184 12.74 -7.26 12.04
C PRO A 184 12.98 -6.94 13.52
N GLU A 185 13.26 -5.68 13.89
CA GLU A 185 13.42 -5.27 15.28
C GLU A 185 12.16 -5.51 16.13
N TRP A 186 10.99 -5.63 15.49
CA TRP A 186 9.73 -5.93 16.19
C TRP A 186 9.66 -7.38 16.68
N GLY A 187 10.35 -8.30 15.99
CA GLY A 187 10.37 -9.73 16.33
C GLY A 187 11.23 -10.06 17.56
N ASP A 188 12.17 -9.17 17.92
CA ASP A 188 13.02 -9.33 19.10
C ASP A 188 12.30 -9.00 20.43
N GLY A 189 11.09 -8.44 20.37
CA GLY A 189 10.30 -8.00 21.51
C GLY A 189 9.26 -8.99 22.03
N LEU A 190 9.20 -10.24 21.54
CA LEU A 190 8.30 -11.25 22.11
C LEU A 190 8.62 -11.42 23.59
N PRO A 191 7.64 -11.20 24.50
CA PRO A 191 7.94 -11.11 25.91
C PRO A 191 8.47 -12.46 26.40
N ALA A 192 9.72 -12.48 26.86
CA ALA A 192 10.07 -13.37 27.95
C ALA A 192 9.05 -13.11 29.07
N TYR A 193 8.45 -14.19 29.60
CA TYR A 193 7.51 -14.17 30.70
C TYR A 193 7.92 -13.11 31.74
N GLY A 194 7.12 -12.05 31.94
CA GLY A 194 7.33 -11.06 33.00
C GLY A 194 7.90 -9.68 32.62
N SER A 195 7.91 -9.27 31.35
CA SER A 195 8.28 -7.88 31.02
C SER A 195 7.13 -6.88 31.26
N SER A 196 7.45 -5.76 31.92
CA SER A 196 6.53 -4.68 32.26
C SER A 196 5.79 -4.11 31.04
N TRP A 197 4.56 -3.63 31.23
CA TRP A 197 3.70 -2.96 30.24
C TRP A 197 4.34 -1.75 29.51
N GLY A 198 5.55 -1.34 29.90
CA GLY A 198 6.31 -0.24 29.29
C GLY A 198 7.30 -0.65 28.19
N SER A 199 7.50 -1.95 27.91
CA SER A 199 8.31 -2.37 26.76
C SER A 199 7.50 -2.29 25.46
N ARG A 200 8.19 -1.96 24.35
CA ARG A 200 7.64 -1.71 22.99
C ARG A 200 6.99 -2.97 22.39
N ASN A 201 5.84 -3.40 22.91
CA ASN A 201 5.13 -4.56 22.39
C ASN A 201 4.40 -4.18 21.09
N MET A 202 5.11 -4.29 19.97
CA MET A 202 4.58 -3.93 18.65
C MET A 202 3.38 -4.79 18.25
N THR A 203 3.29 -6.03 18.76
CA THR A 203 2.13 -6.90 18.58
C THR A 203 0.86 -6.27 19.17
N LEU A 204 0.95 -5.71 20.39
CA LEU A 204 -0.16 -4.97 21.00
C LEU A 204 -0.46 -3.67 20.24
N ALA A 205 0.57 -2.95 19.82
CA ALA A 205 0.39 -1.74 19.02
C ALA A 205 -0.43 -2.06 17.75
N ILE A 206 -0.01 -3.05 16.96
CA ILE A 206 -0.69 -3.52 15.74
C ILE A 206 -2.13 -3.97 16.03
N ALA A 207 -2.35 -4.73 17.10
CA ALA A 207 -3.68 -5.16 17.50
C ALA A 207 -4.61 -3.99 17.90
N HIS A 208 -4.05 -2.96 18.52
CA HIS A 208 -4.76 -1.72 18.80
C HIS A 208 -5.05 -0.93 17.50
N LEU A 209 -4.09 -0.87 16.55
CA LEU A 209 -4.32 -0.25 15.23
C LEU A 209 -5.53 -0.90 14.57
N PHE A 210 -5.55 -2.23 14.58
CA PHE A 210 -6.63 -3.03 14.05
C PHE A 210 -7.99 -2.65 14.65
N SER A 211 -8.05 -2.58 15.98
CA SER A 211 -9.28 -2.24 16.72
C SER A 211 -9.81 -0.84 16.39
N SER A 212 -8.91 0.11 16.12
CA SER A 212 -9.27 1.50 15.77
C SER A 212 -9.71 1.72 14.32
N SER A 213 -9.59 0.69 13.46
CA SER A 213 -9.75 0.81 12.00
C SER A 213 -10.63 -0.31 11.42
N PRO A 214 -11.90 -0.44 11.86
CA PRO A 214 -12.74 -1.60 11.58
C PRO A 214 -13.20 -1.73 10.11
N ARG A 215 -12.84 -0.80 9.22
CA ARG A 215 -13.13 -0.87 7.78
C ARG A 215 -11.97 -1.39 6.95
N HIS A 216 -10.79 -1.56 7.56
CA HIS A 216 -9.55 -1.86 6.86
C HIS A 216 -9.01 -3.23 7.26
N ARG A 217 -8.39 -3.90 6.28
CA ARG A 217 -7.48 -5.02 6.46
C ARG A 217 -6.06 -4.47 6.48
N LEU A 218 -5.30 -4.90 7.48
CA LEU A 218 -3.91 -4.53 7.68
C LEU A 218 -3.00 -5.64 7.16
N TRP A 219 -2.01 -5.27 6.38
CA TRP A 219 -0.97 -6.15 5.88
C TRP A 219 0.37 -5.75 6.47
N LEU A 220 1.04 -6.70 7.09
CA LEU A 220 2.47 -6.61 7.33
C LEU A 220 3.16 -6.96 6.02
N VAL A 221 4.00 -6.05 5.51
CA VAL A 221 4.73 -6.22 4.26
C VAL A 221 6.17 -6.53 4.61
N ASP A 222 6.55 -7.79 4.50
CA ASP A 222 7.95 -8.18 4.68
C ASP A 222 8.63 -8.27 3.32
N THR A 223 9.56 -7.36 3.10
CA THR A 223 10.33 -7.24 1.87
C THR A 223 11.49 -8.21 1.83
N ASN A 224 11.89 -8.75 2.98
CA ASN A 224 12.91 -9.78 3.11
C ASN A 224 12.34 -11.18 2.82
N LEU A 225 11.03 -11.35 2.92
CA LEU A 225 10.34 -12.61 2.67
C LEU A 225 10.02 -12.77 1.18
N LYS A 226 10.69 -13.73 0.54
CA LYS A 226 10.56 -14.03 -0.89
C LYS A 226 9.96 -15.42 -1.12
N ARG A 227 9.13 -15.56 -2.14
CA ARG A 227 8.61 -16.86 -2.57
C ARG A 227 9.66 -17.61 -3.39
N LYS A 228 9.87 -18.89 -3.08
CA LYS A 228 10.84 -19.72 -3.81
C LYS A 228 10.41 -19.98 -5.25
N ALA A 229 11.37 -20.11 -6.15
CA ALA A 229 11.12 -20.28 -7.58
C ALA A 229 10.45 -21.63 -7.94
N ASP A 230 10.72 -22.67 -7.16
CA ASP A 230 10.16 -24.03 -7.31
C ASP A 230 8.77 -24.18 -6.68
N ALA A 231 8.35 -23.22 -5.85
CA ALA A 231 7.04 -23.23 -5.23
C ALA A 231 5.93 -23.04 -6.28
N SER A 232 5.02 -24.00 -6.40
CA SER A 232 3.92 -23.97 -7.36
C SER A 232 3.19 -22.63 -7.30
N SER A 233 3.19 -21.85 -8.39
CA SER A 233 2.50 -20.54 -8.45
C SER A 233 1.12 -20.65 -7.84
N VAL A 234 0.75 -19.69 -6.97
CA VAL A 234 -0.59 -19.67 -6.40
C VAL A 234 -1.60 -19.29 -7.48
N GLN A 235 -2.12 -20.31 -8.17
CA GLN A 235 -3.20 -20.24 -9.14
C GLN A 235 -4.50 -20.49 -8.36
N GLY A 236 -5.12 -19.44 -7.84
CA GLY A 236 -6.39 -19.59 -7.11
C GLY A 236 -6.93 -18.28 -6.58
N GLY A 237 -8.23 -18.03 -6.79
CA GLY A 237 -8.91 -16.78 -6.44
C GLY A 237 -9.07 -16.47 -4.94
N LYS A 238 -8.51 -17.29 -4.04
CA LYS A 238 -8.58 -17.07 -2.59
C LYS A 238 -7.37 -16.32 -2.00
N THR A 239 -6.21 -16.38 -2.65
CA THR A 239 -4.99 -15.73 -2.13
C THR A 239 -4.89 -14.32 -2.67
N MET A 240 -4.73 -13.34 -1.77
CA MET A 240 -4.59 -11.95 -2.18
C MET A 240 -3.24 -11.73 -2.88
N GLN A 241 -3.31 -11.07 -4.04
CA GLN A 241 -2.16 -10.71 -4.86
C GLN A 241 -2.27 -9.23 -5.24
N PHE A 242 -1.20 -8.48 -5.03
CA PHE A 242 -1.10 -7.07 -5.37
C PHE A 242 0.12 -6.86 -6.26
N TYR A 243 -0.04 -6.14 -7.36
CA TYR A 243 0.95 -6.04 -8.42
C TYR A 243 1.62 -4.67 -8.34
N ALA A 244 2.92 -4.68 -8.05
CA ALA A 244 3.80 -3.55 -8.27
C ALA A 244 4.27 -3.55 -9.73
N ASN A 245 5.12 -2.59 -10.10
CA ASN A 245 5.57 -2.44 -11.48
C ASN A 245 6.49 -3.59 -11.96
N ASP A 246 7.25 -4.21 -11.06
CA ASP A 246 8.30 -5.20 -11.38
C ASP A 246 8.07 -6.58 -10.74
N ARG A 247 7.19 -6.66 -9.75
CA ARG A 247 6.93 -7.85 -8.93
C ARG A 247 5.51 -7.81 -8.38
N LYS A 248 5.12 -8.84 -7.65
CA LYS A 248 3.85 -8.85 -6.91
C LYS A 248 4.06 -9.22 -5.44
N LEU A 249 3.21 -8.64 -4.60
CA LEU A 249 3.01 -9.00 -3.21
C LEU A 249 1.96 -10.11 -3.14
N VAL A 250 2.27 -11.18 -2.42
CA VAL A 250 1.40 -12.34 -2.28
C VAL A 250 1.18 -12.64 -0.81
N GLN A 251 -0.07 -12.91 -0.46
CA GLN A 251 -0.46 -13.30 0.88
C GLN A 251 0.23 -14.61 1.31
N VAL A 252 0.84 -14.55 2.48
CA VAL A 252 1.37 -15.70 3.20
C VAL A 252 0.26 -16.31 4.05
N SER A 253 0.09 -17.63 4.00
CA SER A 253 -0.92 -18.33 4.79
C SER A 253 -0.45 -18.46 6.23
N LEU A 254 -1.04 -17.70 7.15
CA LEU A 254 -0.66 -17.74 8.57
C LEU A 254 -0.93 -19.11 9.20
N ASP A 255 -1.93 -19.85 8.71
CA ASP A 255 -2.29 -21.19 9.21
C ASP A 255 -1.19 -22.23 9.01
N LYS A 256 -0.33 -22.06 7.99
CA LYS A 256 0.81 -22.96 7.74
C LYS A 256 1.95 -22.77 8.75
N GLY A 257 2.00 -21.66 9.50
CA GLY A 257 3.07 -21.41 10.46
C GLY A 257 4.46 -21.58 9.87
N ALA A 258 5.32 -22.35 10.55
CA ALA A 258 6.67 -22.67 10.08
C ALA A 258 6.70 -23.47 8.76
N HIS A 259 5.63 -24.16 8.38
CA HIS A 259 5.57 -24.88 7.11
C HIS A 259 5.58 -23.96 5.89
N ASN A 260 5.30 -22.65 6.06
CA ASN A 260 5.52 -21.67 5.00
C ASN A 260 6.96 -21.67 4.49
N LEU A 261 7.95 -22.02 5.32
CA LEU A 261 9.37 -22.07 4.92
C LEU A 261 9.69 -23.13 3.84
N ARG A 262 8.71 -23.98 3.49
CA ARG A 262 8.80 -24.85 2.31
C ARG A 262 8.65 -24.06 1.02
N GLU A 263 7.76 -23.06 0.99
CA GLU A 263 7.40 -22.25 -0.19
C GLU A 263 8.02 -20.84 -0.16
N TRP A 264 8.46 -20.40 1.00
CA TRP A 264 8.99 -19.06 1.25
C TRP A 264 10.40 -19.15 1.84
N GLU A 265 11.22 -18.15 1.55
CA GLU A 265 12.57 -18.00 2.06
C GLU A 265 12.84 -16.54 2.42
N TYR A 266 13.77 -16.33 3.34
CA TYR A 266 14.25 -14.98 3.66
C TYR A 266 15.52 -14.70 2.86
N MET A 267 15.57 -13.56 2.16
CA MET A 267 16.75 -13.16 1.39
C MET A 267 17.95 -12.89 2.29
N HIS A 268 17.69 -12.37 3.49
CA HIS A 268 18.66 -12.17 4.56
C HIS A 268 18.22 -12.96 5.79
N PRO A 269 19.11 -13.69 6.48
CA PRO A 269 18.75 -14.45 7.67
C PRO A 269 18.07 -13.57 8.72
N VAL A 270 16.93 -14.03 9.24
CA VAL A 270 16.21 -13.35 10.32
C VAL A 270 16.56 -14.03 11.64
N GLY A 271 17.01 -13.24 12.62
CA GLY A 271 17.16 -13.67 14.02
C GLY A 271 18.00 -14.93 14.23
N ASN A 272 19.24 -14.97 13.73
CA ASN A 272 20.12 -16.16 13.75
C ASN A 272 19.47 -17.45 13.18
N GLY A 273 18.43 -17.33 12.35
CA GLY A 273 17.67 -18.47 11.80
C GLY A 273 16.52 -18.96 12.70
N ALA A 274 16.25 -18.30 13.82
CA ALA A 274 15.17 -18.66 14.73
C ALA A 274 13.80 -18.27 14.15
N TYR A 275 12.93 -19.26 13.91
CA TYR A 275 11.55 -19.05 13.43
C TYR A 275 10.75 -18.07 14.31
N GLN A 276 11.00 -18.06 15.62
CA GLN A 276 10.33 -17.18 16.59
C GLN A 276 10.55 -15.69 16.31
N LYS A 277 11.67 -15.36 15.67
CA LYS A 277 12.03 -13.97 15.29
C LYS A 277 11.55 -13.60 13.87
N SER A 278 10.90 -14.54 13.19
CA SER A 278 10.49 -14.38 11.80
C SER A 278 9.20 -13.54 11.69
N SER A 279 9.03 -12.84 10.56
CA SER A 279 7.80 -12.06 10.29
C SER A 279 6.55 -12.93 10.26
N ILE A 280 6.68 -14.20 9.84
CA ILE A 280 5.60 -15.20 9.89
C ILE A 280 5.12 -15.40 11.34
N CYS A 281 6.04 -15.64 12.27
CA CYS A 281 5.70 -15.83 13.68
C CYS A 281 5.09 -14.56 14.27
N PHE A 282 5.70 -13.41 14.00
CA PHE A 282 5.19 -12.12 14.44
C PHE A 282 3.78 -11.81 13.91
N ALA A 283 3.51 -12.05 12.63
CA ALA A 283 2.21 -11.84 12.02
C ALA A 283 1.12 -12.74 12.61
N ILE A 284 1.46 -13.99 12.94
CA ILE A 284 0.55 -14.91 13.66
C ILE A 284 0.20 -14.33 15.03
N SER A 285 1.20 -13.94 15.81
CA SER A 285 0.98 -13.34 17.14
C SER A 285 0.17 -12.05 17.06
N ALA A 286 0.43 -11.19 16.07
CA ALA A 286 -0.32 -9.95 15.85
C ALA A 286 -1.78 -10.23 15.49
N ASN A 287 -2.03 -11.20 14.61
CA ASN A 287 -3.39 -11.59 14.22
C ASN A 287 -4.17 -12.23 15.38
N VAL A 288 -3.52 -13.08 16.20
CA VAL A 288 -4.15 -13.66 17.41
C VAL A 288 -4.51 -12.56 18.41
N THR A 289 -3.58 -11.64 18.68
CA THR A 289 -3.79 -10.53 19.60
C THR A 289 -4.90 -9.60 19.10
N ALA A 290 -4.91 -9.28 17.80
CA ALA A 290 -5.96 -8.48 17.16
C ALA A 290 -7.35 -9.10 17.34
N ARG A 291 -7.49 -10.42 17.15
CA ARG A 291 -8.75 -11.14 17.37
C ARG A 291 -9.21 -11.10 18.83
N PHE A 292 -8.26 -11.16 19.77
CA PHE A 292 -8.58 -11.04 21.20
C PHE A 292 -9.17 -9.66 21.54
N PHE A 293 -8.57 -8.58 21.02
CA PHE A 293 -9.12 -7.23 21.21
C PHE A 293 -10.50 -7.04 20.55
N GLU A 294 -10.72 -7.62 19.37
CA GLU A 294 -12.04 -7.60 18.72
C GLU A 294 -13.11 -8.23 19.62
N GLU A 295 -12.79 -9.38 20.21
CA GLU A 295 -13.71 -10.10 21.08
C GLU A 295 -13.97 -9.35 22.39
N MET A 296 -12.95 -8.74 22.99
CA MET A 296 -13.09 -7.88 24.16
C MET A 296 -13.98 -6.65 23.88
N ASN A 297 -13.75 -5.97 22.74
CA ASN A 297 -14.57 -4.83 22.34
C ASN A 297 -16.02 -5.22 22.03
N ARG A 298 -16.26 -6.46 21.59
CA ARG A 298 -17.60 -7.02 21.35
C ARG A 298 -18.36 -7.27 22.65
N VAL A 299 -17.69 -7.81 23.68
CA VAL A 299 -18.29 -7.99 25.00
C VAL A 299 -18.65 -6.64 25.62
N MET A 300 -17.84 -5.60 25.35
CA MET A 300 -18.00 -4.27 25.93
C MET A 300 -18.88 -3.31 25.11
N SER A 301 -19.17 -3.60 23.82
CA SER A 301 -19.98 -2.71 22.97
C SER A 301 -21.02 -3.47 22.11
N MET A 302 -22.27 -3.00 22.11
CA MET A 302 -23.41 -3.57 21.35
C MET A 302 -23.37 -3.28 19.83
N ASN A 303 -22.19 -3.18 19.19
CA ASN A 303 -22.08 -2.86 17.77
C ASN A 303 -21.89 -4.11 16.90
N TYR A 304 -22.96 -4.52 16.20
CA TYR A 304 -23.02 -5.69 15.30
C TYR A 304 -22.65 -5.36 13.84
N GLY A 305 -21.47 -4.78 13.59
CA GLY A 305 -21.05 -4.37 12.24
C GLY A 305 -19.98 -5.26 11.59
N TYR A 306 -20.35 -5.96 10.50
CA TYR A 306 -19.54 -6.70 9.50
C TYR A 306 -18.16 -7.27 9.92
N ARG A 307 -18.15 -8.58 10.20
CA ARG A 307 -16.94 -9.42 10.32
C ARG A 307 -16.07 -9.35 9.06
N LEU A 308 -14.75 -9.25 9.23
CA LEU A 308 -13.83 -9.95 8.34
C LEU A 308 -12.94 -10.79 9.27
N GLU A 309 -12.98 -12.11 9.15
CA GLU A 309 -12.01 -12.96 9.85
C GLU A 309 -10.60 -12.70 9.29
N GLY A 310 -9.58 -12.66 10.15
CA GLY A 310 -8.17 -12.55 9.74
C GLY A 310 -7.82 -11.24 9.04
N ARG A 311 -7.89 -10.11 9.78
CA ARG A 311 -7.61 -8.78 9.23
C ARG A 311 -6.17 -8.31 9.38
N VAL A 312 -5.33 -9.03 10.12
CA VAL A 312 -3.88 -8.85 10.04
C VAL A 312 -3.32 -9.99 9.20
N GLY A 313 -2.82 -9.64 8.03
CA GLY A 313 -2.16 -10.57 7.12
C GLY A 313 -0.68 -10.27 6.96
N LEU A 314 0.04 -11.19 6.32
CA LEU A 314 1.42 -11.03 5.92
C LEU A 314 1.52 -11.10 4.40
N LEU A 315 2.26 -10.18 3.80
CA LEU A 315 2.61 -10.16 2.39
C LEU A 315 4.12 -10.39 2.25
N GLY A 316 4.47 -11.34 1.40
CA GLY A 316 5.84 -11.52 0.90
C GLY A 316 5.90 -11.29 -0.61
N TRP A 317 7.10 -11.24 -1.16
CA TRP A 317 7.35 -10.84 -2.53
C TRP A 317 7.50 -12.07 -3.45
N GLU A 318 6.91 -12.00 -4.65
CA GLU A 318 7.05 -12.99 -5.72
C GLU A 318 7.40 -12.26 -7.01
N ASP A 319 8.44 -12.73 -7.70
CA ASP A 319 8.89 -12.17 -8.97
C ASP A 319 7.83 -12.39 -10.05
N LEU A 320 7.63 -11.42 -10.95
CA LEU A 320 6.79 -11.64 -12.12
C LEU A 320 7.49 -12.65 -13.03
N LYS A 321 6.77 -13.72 -13.42
CA LYS A 321 7.27 -14.62 -14.46
C LYS A 321 7.47 -13.80 -15.73
N LYS A 322 8.70 -13.78 -16.26
CA LYS A 322 8.96 -13.25 -17.60
C LYS A 322 8.16 -14.12 -18.58
N SER A 323 7.13 -13.53 -19.17
CA SER A 323 6.29 -14.14 -20.21
C SER A 323 7.07 -14.33 -21.50
#